data_AF-A0A8X6GNG7-F1
#
_entry.id   AF-A0A8X6GNG7-F1
#
_cell.length_a   1.000
_cell.length_b   1.000
_cell.length_c   1.000
_cell.angle_alpha   90.00
_cell.angle_beta   90.00
_cell.angle_gamma   90.00
#
_symmetry.space_group_name_H-M   'P 1'
#
loop_
_entity.id
_entity.type
_entity.pdbx_description
1 polymer ?
#
loop_
_entity_poly.entity_id
_entity_poly.type
_entity_poly.pdbx_seq_one_letter_code
_entity_poly.pdbx_strand_id
1 'polypeptide(L)'
;MSPRKPSELTVLSRRKSRLLGQITQIKNCLKNVDSPLNQAGLKHKLASLSEIKGKIDALRKESYSVLSDEELPNFESSLDKMEEDADNLEVDKNLTKFWDLEAIGIKEEYSSNPNDQAMQHFKSSVRFNSGHYEVGFPWKRDKQELNYNFSAAENRAKSLAKRFIRDPTLFKQYFEILKKYESQGIIERVFQTEKPTDRAVFYLPHQAVFRQESLTTKMRIVFDASSHEDGQLALNECIWPGANLNPNIFHLLIYFRLNTIAITADIERAFL
;
A
#
# COMPACT_ATOMS: atom_id res chain seq x y z
N MET A 1 -58.84 10.01 24.40
CA MET A 1 -57.57 9.31 24.13
C MET A 1 -57.70 7.90 24.68
N SER A 2 -57.69 6.87 23.81
CA SER A 2 -57.72 5.47 24.27
C SER A 2 -56.40 5.13 24.99
N PRO A 3 -56.44 4.39 26.10
CA PRO A 3 -55.23 3.98 26.82
C PRO A 3 -54.38 3.04 25.93
N ARG A 4 -53.07 3.31 25.87
CA ARG A 4 -52.08 2.56 25.08
C ARG A 4 -52.06 1.08 25.48
N LYS A 5 -51.87 0.17 24.50
CA LYS A 5 -51.57 -1.24 24.79
C LYS A 5 -50.05 -1.40 25.00
N PRO A 6 -49.58 -1.84 26.18
CA PRO A 6 -48.16 -2.09 26.47
C PRO A 6 -47.46 -3.04 25.48
N SER A 7 -48.24 -3.80 24.69
CA SER A 7 -47.76 -4.70 23.65
C SER A 7 -47.06 -3.98 22.49
N GLU A 8 -47.50 -2.79 22.07
CA GLU A 8 -47.01 -2.15 20.84
C GLU A 8 -45.60 -1.53 21.04
N LEU A 9 -45.38 -0.86 22.16
CA LEU A 9 -44.07 -0.35 22.60
C LEU A 9 -43.02 -1.48 22.74
N THR A 10 -43.45 -2.61 23.30
CA THR A 10 -42.61 -3.79 23.46
C THR A 10 -42.23 -4.40 22.11
N VAL A 11 -43.15 -4.39 21.14
CA VAL A 11 -42.91 -4.87 19.77
C VAL A 11 -41.92 -3.97 19.02
N LEU A 12 -42.08 -2.64 19.11
CA LEU A 12 -41.14 -1.68 18.50
C LEU A 12 -39.73 -1.84 19.06
N SER A 13 -39.61 -1.93 20.38
CA SER A 13 -38.32 -2.09 21.06
C SER A 13 -37.63 -3.39 20.67
N ARG A 14 -38.36 -4.50 20.58
CA ARG A 14 -37.80 -5.80 20.13
C ARG A 14 -37.32 -5.75 18.68
N ARG A 15 -38.06 -5.10 17.79
CA ARG A 15 -37.68 -4.94 16.37
C ARG A 15 -36.41 -4.10 16.22
N LYS A 16 -36.32 -2.99 16.95
CA LYS A 16 -35.12 -2.15 17.02
C LYS A 16 -33.90 -2.95 17.48
N SER A 17 -34.01 -3.68 18.60
CA SER A 17 -32.91 -4.52 19.12
C SER A 17 -32.46 -5.60 18.13
N ARG A 18 -33.41 -6.19 17.38
CA ARG A 18 -33.09 -7.18 16.34
C ARG A 18 -32.28 -6.57 15.20
N LEU A 19 -32.66 -5.38 14.72
CA LEU A 19 -31.93 -4.67 13.66
C LEU A 19 -30.52 -4.28 14.13
N LEU A 20 -30.37 -3.79 15.36
CA LEU A 20 -29.06 -3.48 15.96
C LEU A 20 -28.16 -4.73 16.03
N GLY A 21 -28.72 -5.88 16.41
CA GLY A 21 -28.01 -7.15 16.40
C GLY A 21 -27.51 -7.57 15.01
N GLN A 22 -28.31 -7.34 13.96
CA GLN A 22 -27.92 -7.61 12.58
C GLN A 22 -26.76 -6.71 12.12
N ILE A 23 -26.81 -5.40 12.40
CA ILE A 23 -25.73 -4.46 12.09
C ILE A 23 -24.43 -4.88 12.78
N THR A 24 -24.51 -5.25 14.06
CA THR A 24 -23.36 -5.69 14.85
C THR A 24 -22.73 -6.97 14.29
N GLN A 25 -23.57 -7.92 13.86
CA GLN A 25 -23.11 -9.17 13.25
C GLN A 25 -22.36 -8.91 11.93
N ILE A 26 -22.86 -7.99 11.10
CA ILE A 26 -22.20 -7.59 9.84
C ILE A 26 -20.86 -6.91 10.13
N LYS A 27 -20.82 -5.99 11.09
CA LYS A 27 -19.60 -5.31 11.55
C LYS A 27 -18.51 -6.28 11.98
N ASN A 28 -18.86 -7.33 12.73
CA ASN A 28 -17.90 -8.35 13.15
C ASN A 28 -17.40 -9.23 12.00
N CYS A 29 -18.24 -9.50 10.99
CA CYS A 29 -17.82 -10.25 9.80
C CYS A 29 -16.83 -9.46 8.93
N LEU A 30 -17.00 -8.14 8.79
CA LEU A 30 -16.08 -7.28 8.04
C LEU A 30 -14.70 -7.12 8.71
N LYS A 31 -14.57 -7.44 10.00
CA LYS A 31 -13.27 -7.39 10.70
C LYS A 31 -12.39 -8.64 10.48
N ASN A 32 -12.94 -9.73 9.93
CA ASN A 32 -12.27 -11.04 9.81
C ASN A 32 -12.18 -11.49 8.33
N VAL A 33 -11.58 -10.68 7.46
CA VAL A 33 -11.64 -10.84 5.98
C VAL A 33 -10.46 -11.63 5.40
N ASP A 34 -9.64 -12.31 6.21
CA ASP A 34 -8.40 -12.94 5.74
C ASP A 34 -8.56 -14.23 4.91
N SER A 35 -9.75 -14.53 4.36
CA SER A 35 -9.98 -15.76 3.58
C SER A 35 -10.76 -15.54 2.27
N PRO A 36 -10.27 -16.05 1.12
CA PRO A 36 -10.96 -15.97 -0.17
C PRO A 36 -12.35 -16.65 -0.20
N LEU A 37 -12.58 -17.64 0.68
CA LEU A 37 -13.89 -18.32 0.82
C LEU A 37 -15.01 -17.39 1.32
N ASN A 38 -14.69 -16.19 1.83
CA ASN A 38 -15.67 -15.26 2.39
C ASN A 38 -16.30 -14.30 1.37
N GLN A 39 -15.85 -14.23 0.12
CA GLN A 39 -16.37 -13.27 -0.86
C GLN A 39 -17.86 -13.48 -1.22
N ALA A 40 -18.32 -14.74 -1.33
CA ALA A 40 -19.73 -15.05 -1.58
C ALA A 40 -20.61 -14.74 -0.35
N GLY A 41 -20.11 -15.02 0.86
CA GLY A 41 -20.77 -14.69 2.13
C GLY A 41 -20.88 -13.18 2.37
N LEU A 42 -19.88 -12.41 1.91
CA LEU A 42 -19.90 -10.95 1.96
C LEU A 42 -21.03 -10.39 1.07
N LYS A 43 -21.13 -10.82 -0.19
CA LYS A 43 -22.16 -10.33 -1.13
C LYS A 43 -23.57 -10.48 -0.57
N HIS A 44 -23.88 -11.64 0.02
CA HIS A 44 -25.19 -11.90 0.63
C HIS A 44 -25.46 -10.99 1.84
N LYS A 45 -24.48 -10.82 2.73
CA LYS A 45 -24.62 -9.96 3.92
C LYS A 45 -24.72 -8.47 3.60
N LEU A 46 -24.18 -8.05 2.46
CA LEU A 46 -24.23 -6.67 2.00
C LEU A 46 -25.56 -6.32 1.34
N ALA A 47 -26.18 -7.27 0.64
CA ALA A 47 -27.57 -7.13 0.23
C ALA A 47 -28.50 -6.94 1.46
N SER A 48 -28.13 -7.54 2.60
CA SER A 48 -28.85 -7.35 3.86
C SER A 48 -28.73 -5.93 4.46
N LEU A 49 -27.69 -5.14 4.15
CA LEU A 49 -27.57 -3.76 4.67
C LEU A 49 -28.63 -2.83 4.07
N SER A 50 -28.87 -2.92 2.76
CA SER A 50 -29.94 -2.17 2.09
C SER A 50 -31.32 -2.54 2.64
N GLU A 51 -31.53 -3.83 2.91
CA GLU A 51 -32.76 -4.33 3.53
C GLU A 51 -32.92 -3.84 5.00
N ILE A 52 -31.82 -3.75 5.75
CA ILE A 52 -31.81 -3.21 7.12
C ILE A 52 -32.16 -1.72 7.12
N LYS A 53 -31.59 -0.91 6.22
CA LYS A 53 -31.93 0.52 6.09
C LYS A 53 -33.42 0.70 5.79
N GLY A 54 -33.97 -0.06 4.84
CA GLY A 54 -35.42 -0.04 4.57
C GLY A 54 -36.29 -0.45 5.76
N LYS A 55 -35.81 -1.37 6.61
CA LYS A 55 -36.50 -1.75 7.85
C LYS A 55 -36.40 -0.68 8.95
N ILE A 56 -35.29 0.07 9.02
CA ILE A 56 -35.13 1.22 9.92
C ILE A 56 -36.13 2.31 9.54
N ASP A 57 -36.27 2.64 8.25
CA ASP A 57 -37.25 3.62 7.77
C ASP A 57 -38.69 3.21 8.04
N ALA A 58 -39.03 1.94 7.83
CA ALA A 58 -40.35 1.42 8.16
C ALA A 58 -40.63 1.53 9.67
N LEU A 59 -39.63 1.25 10.50
CA LEU A 59 -39.73 1.36 11.96
C LEU A 59 -39.85 2.82 12.42
N ARG A 60 -39.16 3.76 11.77
CA ARG A 60 -39.25 5.21 11.98
C ARG A 60 -40.66 5.73 11.68
N LYS A 61 -41.27 5.26 10.58
CA LYS A 61 -42.66 5.63 10.23
C LYS A 61 -43.68 5.09 11.24
N GLU A 62 -43.46 3.87 11.73
CA GLU A 62 -44.33 3.23 12.72
C GLU A 62 -44.19 3.85 14.12
N SER A 63 -43.03 4.41 14.47
CA SER A 63 -42.85 5.05 15.78
C SER A 63 -43.68 6.33 15.95
N TYR A 64 -43.96 7.08 14.87
CA TYR A 64 -44.77 8.30 14.93
C TYR A 64 -46.22 8.07 15.38
N SER A 65 -46.77 6.88 15.17
CA SER A 65 -48.14 6.56 15.59
C SER A 65 -48.21 5.92 16.98
N VAL A 66 -47.07 5.56 17.59
CA VAL A 66 -47.01 4.74 18.81
C VAL A 66 -46.35 5.47 19.99
N LEU A 67 -45.31 6.27 19.75
CA LEU A 67 -44.53 6.95 20.79
C LEU A 67 -45.15 8.30 21.19
N SER A 68 -44.90 8.78 22.42
CA SER A 68 -45.21 10.17 22.78
C SER A 68 -44.13 11.13 22.26
N ASP A 69 -44.45 12.42 22.23
CA ASP A 69 -43.51 13.49 21.89
C ASP A 69 -42.28 13.52 22.82
N GLU A 70 -42.37 12.97 24.04
CA GLU A 70 -41.25 12.84 24.98
C GLU A 70 -40.35 11.62 24.67
N GLU A 71 -40.91 10.54 24.14
CA GLU A 71 -40.19 9.29 23.84
C GLU A 71 -39.56 9.28 22.44
N LEU A 72 -40.17 10.01 21.50
CA LEU A 72 -39.81 10.07 20.09
C LEU A 72 -38.34 10.52 19.87
N PRO A 73 -37.82 11.59 20.50
CA PRO A 73 -36.47 12.08 20.20
C PRO A 73 -35.36 11.09 20.56
N ASN A 74 -35.51 10.38 21.68
CA ASN A 74 -34.54 9.35 22.09
C ASN A 74 -34.60 8.11 21.18
N PHE A 75 -35.79 7.79 20.68
CA PHE A 75 -35.97 6.70 19.73
C PHE A 75 -35.33 7.03 18.39
N GLU A 76 -35.61 8.22 17.85
CA GLU A 76 -35.04 8.75 16.59
C GLU A 76 -33.52 8.83 16.64
N SER A 77 -32.95 9.46 17.67
CA SER A 77 -31.48 9.56 17.83
C SER A 77 -30.79 8.20 17.79
N SER A 78 -31.45 7.17 18.30
CA SER A 78 -30.92 5.82 18.27
C SER A 78 -31.13 5.10 16.94
N LEU A 79 -32.14 5.46 16.14
CA LEU A 79 -32.26 5.00 14.75
C LEU A 79 -31.23 5.69 13.86
N ASP A 80 -30.98 6.99 14.07
CA ASP A 80 -29.98 7.76 13.32
C ASP A 80 -28.58 7.14 13.49
N LYS A 81 -28.20 6.77 14.73
CA LYS A 81 -26.95 6.05 14.99
C LYS A 81 -26.85 4.71 14.25
N MET A 82 -27.97 3.98 14.14
CA MET A 82 -28.00 2.69 13.43
C MET A 82 -27.86 2.90 11.92
N GLU A 83 -28.45 3.97 11.39
CA GLU A 83 -28.34 4.36 9.99
C GLU A 83 -26.90 4.78 9.67
N GLU A 84 -26.29 5.61 10.51
CA GLU A 84 -24.88 6.03 10.41
C GLU A 84 -23.91 4.83 10.47
N ASP A 85 -24.11 3.90 11.42
CA ASP A 85 -23.33 2.66 11.48
C ASP A 85 -23.48 1.83 10.19
N ALA A 86 -24.68 1.74 9.62
CA ALA A 86 -24.93 1.02 8.38
C ALA A 86 -24.30 1.71 7.16
N ASP A 87 -24.28 3.04 7.11
CA ASP A 87 -23.60 3.83 6.08
C ASP A 87 -22.08 3.64 6.14
N ASN A 88 -21.49 3.73 7.33
CA ASN A 88 -20.05 3.52 7.51
C ASN A 88 -19.59 2.12 7.06
N LEU A 89 -20.39 1.09 7.35
CA LEU A 89 -20.11 -0.28 6.89
C LEU A 89 -20.19 -0.42 5.35
N GLU A 90 -21.03 0.36 4.69
CA GLU A 90 -21.13 0.39 3.23
C GLU A 90 -19.93 1.10 2.59
N VAL A 91 -19.47 2.20 3.19
CA VAL A 91 -18.27 2.92 2.77
C VAL A 91 -17.03 2.04 2.93
N ASP A 92 -16.82 1.42 4.10
CA ASP A 92 -15.68 0.53 4.37
C ASP A 92 -15.59 -0.58 3.32
N LYS A 93 -16.71 -1.22 3.00
CA LYS A 93 -16.77 -2.22 1.94
C LYS A 93 -16.39 -1.66 0.58
N ASN A 94 -16.97 -0.52 0.19
CA ASN A 94 -16.69 0.06 -1.11
C ASN A 94 -15.21 0.45 -1.23
N LEU A 95 -14.60 0.86 -0.12
CA LEU A 95 -13.16 1.04 -0.02
C LEU A 95 -12.41 -0.29 -0.18
N THR A 96 -12.78 -1.34 0.58
CA THR A 96 -12.14 -2.66 0.46
C THR A 96 -12.20 -3.20 -0.97
N LYS A 97 -13.37 -3.10 -1.62
CA LYS A 97 -13.56 -3.50 -3.02
C LYS A 97 -12.76 -2.63 -3.98
N PHE A 98 -12.58 -1.34 -3.68
CA PHE A 98 -11.73 -0.44 -4.46
C PHE A 98 -10.24 -0.82 -4.34
N TRP A 99 -9.82 -1.29 -3.16
CA TRP A 99 -8.45 -1.77 -2.91
C TRP A 99 -8.19 -3.19 -3.42
N ASP A 100 -9.23 -3.99 -3.65
CA ASP A 100 -9.10 -5.28 -4.32
C ASP A 100 -8.66 -5.08 -5.79
N LEU A 101 -7.46 -5.57 -6.13
CA LEU A 101 -6.85 -5.50 -7.46
C LEU A 101 -7.76 -6.06 -8.58
N GLU A 102 -8.64 -7.00 -8.24
CA GLU A 102 -9.66 -7.55 -9.13
C GLU A 102 -10.68 -6.51 -9.62
N ALA A 103 -10.99 -5.48 -8.82
CA ALA A 103 -11.95 -4.44 -9.19
C ALA A 103 -11.40 -3.42 -10.20
N ILE A 104 -10.07 -3.32 -10.32
CA ILE A 104 -9.39 -2.45 -11.29
C ILE A 104 -9.17 -3.18 -12.64
N GLY A 105 -9.64 -4.43 -12.77
CA GLY A 105 -9.52 -5.19 -14.01
C GLY A 105 -8.13 -5.80 -14.23
N ILE A 106 -7.25 -5.74 -13.22
CA ILE A 106 -5.97 -6.44 -13.24
C ILE A 106 -6.23 -7.90 -12.89
N LYS A 107 -6.57 -8.71 -13.90
CA LYS A 107 -6.49 -10.16 -13.75
C LYS A 107 -5.01 -10.55 -13.74
N GLU A 108 -4.56 -11.09 -12.63
CA GLU A 108 -3.25 -11.72 -12.54
C GLU A 108 -3.24 -12.99 -13.40
N GLU A 109 -2.90 -12.86 -14.68
CA GLU A 109 -2.26 -13.94 -15.42
C GLU A 109 -0.75 -13.88 -15.16
N TYR A 110 -0.34 -13.82 -13.89
CA TYR A 110 1.01 -14.24 -13.59
C TYR A 110 1.00 -15.75 -13.80
N SER A 111 1.62 -16.18 -14.89
CA SER A 111 2.25 -17.49 -14.94
C SER A 111 3.21 -17.53 -13.77
N SER A 112 2.69 -17.91 -12.60
CA SER A 112 3.47 -18.25 -11.43
C SER A 112 4.19 -19.52 -11.83
N ASN A 113 5.29 -19.37 -12.56
CA ASN A 113 6.19 -20.49 -12.77
C ASN A 113 6.61 -20.90 -11.36
N PRO A 114 6.22 -22.08 -10.87
CA PRO A 114 6.55 -22.50 -9.53
C PRO A 114 8.07 -22.56 -9.32
N ASN A 115 8.85 -22.59 -10.40
CA ASN A 115 10.31 -22.56 -10.43
C ASN A 115 10.94 -21.15 -10.54
N ASP A 116 10.16 -20.06 -10.38
CA ASP A 116 10.75 -18.72 -10.30
C ASP A 116 11.52 -18.58 -8.97
N GLN A 117 12.83 -18.84 -9.03
CA GLN A 117 13.76 -18.77 -7.90
C GLN A 117 13.77 -17.37 -7.25
N ALA A 118 13.55 -16.31 -8.02
CA ALA A 118 13.51 -14.95 -7.50
C ALA A 118 12.25 -14.74 -6.63
N MET A 119 11.10 -15.23 -7.09
CA MET A 119 9.85 -15.18 -6.34
C MET A 119 9.91 -16.06 -5.08
N GLN A 120 10.50 -17.26 -5.16
CA GLN A 120 10.71 -18.10 -4.00
C GLN A 120 11.60 -17.42 -2.95
N HIS A 121 12.69 -16.78 -3.38
CA HIS A 121 13.57 -16.00 -2.51
C HIS A 121 12.86 -14.79 -1.89
N PHE A 122 12.09 -14.04 -2.69
CA PHE A 122 11.30 -12.92 -2.18
C PHE A 122 10.37 -13.37 -1.05
N LYS A 123 9.58 -14.43 -1.29
CA LYS A 123 8.63 -14.97 -0.30
C LYS A 123 9.31 -15.48 0.97
N SER A 124 10.50 -16.05 0.88
CA SER A 124 11.23 -16.58 2.05
C SER A 124 12.02 -15.51 2.82
N SER A 125 12.38 -14.39 2.18
CA SER A 125 13.20 -13.34 2.76
C SER A 125 12.44 -12.10 3.21
N VAL A 126 11.20 -11.90 2.74
CA VAL A 126 10.38 -10.74 3.14
C VAL A 126 10.06 -10.81 4.64
N ARG A 127 10.31 -9.70 5.34
CA ARG A 127 9.99 -9.51 6.76
C ARG A 127 9.34 -8.16 6.95
N PHE A 128 8.43 -8.07 7.91
CA PHE A 128 7.86 -6.80 8.33
C PHE A 128 8.43 -6.42 9.69
N ASN A 129 9.32 -5.43 9.69
CA ASN A 129 10.04 -4.97 10.87
C ASN A 129 9.76 -3.49 11.06
N SER A 130 9.39 -3.07 12.27
CA SER A 130 9.33 -1.65 12.66
C SER A 130 8.62 -0.73 11.64
N GLY A 131 7.50 -1.19 11.07
CA GLY A 131 6.69 -0.40 10.13
C GLY A 131 7.15 -0.42 8.67
N HIS A 132 8.19 -1.17 8.32
CA HIS A 132 8.66 -1.31 6.94
C HIS A 132 8.87 -2.78 6.54
N TYR A 133 8.83 -3.03 5.24
CA TYR A 133 9.18 -4.33 4.67
C TYR A 133 10.68 -4.37 4.39
N GLU A 134 11.35 -5.39 4.92
CA GLU A 134 12.72 -5.74 4.57
C GLU A 134 12.69 -6.95 3.64
N VAL A 135 13.47 -6.90 2.56
CA VAL A 135 13.56 -7.98 1.58
C VAL A 135 15.03 -8.26 1.30
N GLY A 136 15.42 -9.53 1.31
CA GLY A 136 16.77 -9.92 0.95
C GLY A 136 17.00 -9.77 -0.56
N PHE A 137 18.22 -9.38 -0.95
CA PHE A 137 18.61 -9.38 -2.36
C PHE A 137 18.44 -10.78 -2.98
N PRO A 138 17.70 -10.93 -4.11
CA PRO A 138 17.49 -12.22 -4.74
C PRO A 138 18.73 -12.62 -5.56
N TRP A 139 19.73 -13.17 -4.87
CA TRP A 139 20.99 -13.57 -5.49
C TRP A 139 20.82 -14.72 -6.50
N LYS A 140 21.40 -14.55 -7.69
CA LYS A 140 21.56 -15.58 -8.75
C LYS A 140 22.72 -16.53 -8.50
N ARG A 141 23.73 -16.02 -7.82
CA ARG A 141 25.06 -16.63 -7.62
C ARG A 141 25.44 -16.51 -6.15
N ASP A 142 26.55 -17.11 -5.74
CA ASP A 142 27.05 -16.86 -4.40
C ASP A 142 27.42 -15.37 -4.28
N LYS A 143 26.95 -14.70 -3.22
CA LYS A 143 27.32 -13.31 -2.92
C LYS A 143 28.83 -13.11 -2.82
N GLN A 144 29.59 -14.16 -2.50
CA GLN A 144 31.05 -14.12 -2.43
C GLN A 144 31.71 -14.00 -3.82
N GLU A 145 31.01 -14.35 -4.90
CA GLU A 145 31.48 -14.14 -6.27
C GLU A 145 31.47 -12.65 -6.67
N LEU A 146 30.75 -11.81 -5.92
CA LEU A 146 30.76 -10.37 -6.10
C LEU A 146 32.11 -9.81 -5.62
N ASN A 147 33.06 -9.80 -6.55
CA ASN A 147 34.42 -9.36 -6.32
C ASN A 147 34.52 -7.85 -6.10
N TYR A 148 35.70 -7.44 -5.65
CA TYR A 148 36.00 -6.06 -5.24
C TYR A 148 36.02 -5.10 -6.44
N ASN A 149 35.23 -4.02 -6.39
CA ASN A 149 35.15 -2.99 -7.44
C ASN A 149 35.58 -1.59 -6.97
N PHE A 150 36.30 -1.52 -5.85
CA PHE A 150 36.62 -0.27 -5.18
C PHE A 150 37.46 0.67 -6.03
N SER A 151 38.40 0.17 -6.84
CA SER A 151 39.25 1.04 -7.66
C SER A 151 38.40 1.82 -8.66
N ALA A 152 37.45 1.14 -9.29
CA ALA A 152 36.49 1.77 -10.19
C ALA A 152 35.63 2.82 -9.46
N ALA A 153 35.08 2.50 -8.29
CA ALA A 153 34.25 3.42 -7.51
C ALA A 153 35.06 4.63 -6.99
N GLU A 154 36.28 4.41 -6.50
CA GLU A 154 37.17 5.44 -5.98
C GLU A 154 37.59 6.41 -7.09
N ASN A 155 37.93 5.91 -8.28
CA ASN A 155 38.28 6.75 -9.42
C ASN A 155 37.12 7.65 -9.86
N ARG A 156 35.88 7.14 -9.83
CA ARG A 156 34.69 7.96 -10.09
C ARG A 156 34.47 8.99 -8.98
N ALA A 157 34.65 8.62 -7.71
CA ALA A 157 34.54 9.54 -6.57
C ALA A 157 35.59 10.67 -6.65
N LYS A 158 36.86 10.36 -6.96
CA LYS A 158 37.93 11.35 -7.17
C LYS A 158 37.59 12.31 -8.32
N SER A 159 37.04 11.80 -9.42
CA SER A 159 36.60 12.63 -10.55
C SER A 159 35.44 13.55 -10.18
N LEU A 160 34.48 13.04 -9.42
CA LEU A 160 33.36 13.83 -8.90
C LEU A 160 33.83 14.92 -7.92
N ALA A 161 34.78 14.61 -7.03
CA ALA A 161 35.38 15.59 -6.12
C ALA A 161 36.08 16.72 -6.88
N LYS A 162 36.84 16.42 -7.94
CA LYS A 162 37.43 17.44 -8.83
C LYS A 162 36.36 18.32 -9.47
N ARG A 163 35.22 17.74 -9.85
CA ARG A 163 34.09 18.48 -10.42
C ARG A 163 33.43 19.39 -9.39
N PHE A 164 33.28 18.95 -8.14
CA PHE A 164 32.75 19.76 -7.05
C PHE A 164 33.58 21.02 -6.77
N ILE A 165 34.90 20.94 -6.91
CA ILE A 165 35.79 22.13 -6.77
C ILE A 165 35.49 23.16 -7.86
N ARG A 166 35.21 22.70 -9.09
CA ARG A 166 34.93 23.57 -10.24
C ARG A 166 33.49 24.11 -10.25
N ASP A 167 32.57 23.39 -9.64
CA ASP A 167 31.14 23.72 -9.58
C ASP A 167 30.63 23.62 -8.12
N PRO A 168 30.79 24.70 -7.33
CA PRO A 168 30.32 24.75 -5.95
C PRO A 168 28.80 24.61 -5.82
N THR A 169 28.04 25.01 -6.86
CA THR A 169 26.59 24.88 -6.89
C THR A 169 26.17 23.42 -6.97
N LEU A 170 26.82 22.64 -7.85
CA LEU A 170 26.64 21.19 -7.91
C LEU A 170 26.99 20.55 -6.56
N PHE A 171 28.11 20.92 -5.95
CA PHE A 171 28.51 20.37 -4.65
C PHE A 171 27.43 20.58 -3.59
N LYS A 172 26.92 21.81 -3.46
CA LYS A 172 25.88 22.16 -2.49
C LYS A 172 24.63 21.30 -2.71
N GLN A 173 24.11 21.23 -3.94
CA GLN A 173 22.92 20.43 -4.24
C GLN A 173 23.15 18.94 -3.98
N TYR A 174 24.32 18.41 -4.34
CA TYR A 174 24.67 17.00 -4.12
C TYR A 174 24.70 16.66 -2.63
N PHE A 175 25.32 17.52 -1.83
CA PHE A 175 25.42 17.37 -0.40
C PHE A 175 24.05 17.44 0.29
N GLU A 176 23.18 18.35 -0.13
CA GLU A 176 21.81 18.45 0.39
C GLU A 176 21.00 17.17 0.13
N ILE A 177 21.13 16.55 -1.06
CA ILE A 177 20.47 15.27 -1.36
C ILE A 177 21.01 14.14 -0.48
N LEU A 178 22.33 14.01 -0.32
CA LEU A 178 22.91 12.97 0.54
C LEU A 178 22.50 13.15 2.00
N LYS A 179 22.45 14.40 2.51
CA LYS A 179 21.92 14.68 3.85
C LYS A 179 20.46 14.29 3.98
N LYS A 180 19.65 14.53 2.95
CA LYS A 180 18.25 14.10 2.92
C LYS A 180 18.15 12.57 3.02
N TYR A 181 18.93 11.84 2.21
CA TYR A 181 18.96 10.37 2.28
C TYR A 181 19.37 9.86 3.67
N GLU A 182 20.39 10.47 4.28
CA GLU A 182 20.84 10.13 5.62
C GLU A 182 19.74 10.38 6.67
N SER A 183 19.11 11.56 6.65
CA SER A 183 18.02 11.89 7.59
C SER A 183 16.79 11.00 7.45
N GLN A 184 16.64 10.35 6.29
CA GLN A 184 15.53 9.44 5.97
C GLN A 184 15.89 7.98 6.26
N GLY A 185 17.12 7.69 6.68
CA GLY A 185 17.57 6.31 6.90
C GLY A 185 17.81 5.51 5.62
N ILE A 186 17.85 6.15 4.45
CA ILE A 186 18.12 5.49 3.15
C ILE A 186 19.60 5.12 3.04
N ILE A 187 20.48 5.95 3.59
CA ILE A 187 21.92 5.70 3.66
C ILE A 187 22.41 5.94 5.08
N GLU A 188 23.52 5.30 5.44
CA GLU A 188 24.20 5.49 6.72
C GLU A 188 25.69 5.77 6.52
N ARG A 189 26.32 6.41 7.51
CA ARG A 189 27.78 6.60 7.51
C ARG A 189 28.46 5.28 7.87
N VAL A 190 29.33 4.81 6.99
CA VAL A 190 30.23 3.68 7.26
C VAL A 190 31.58 4.23 7.74
N PHE A 191 31.94 3.96 8.98
CA PHE A 191 33.21 4.41 9.59
C PHE A 191 34.37 3.43 9.38
N GLN A 192 34.07 2.20 8.97
CA GLN A 192 35.09 1.18 8.75
C GLN A 192 35.77 1.41 7.40
N THR A 193 37.06 1.70 7.44
CA THR A 193 37.88 1.96 6.23
C THR A 193 38.42 0.68 5.60
N GLU A 194 38.51 -0.40 6.37
CA GLU A 194 38.96 -1.70 5.89
C GLU A 194 37.79 -2.52 5.37
N LYS A 195 38.03 -3.29 4.30
CA LYS A 195 37.04 -4.21 3.76
C LYS A 195 36.73 -5.27 4.82
N PRO A 196 35.47 -5.42 5.26
CA PRO A 196 35.05 -6.53 6.09
C PRO A 196 35.41 -7.88 5.45
N THR A 197 35.95 -8.81 6.24
CA THR A 197 36.28 -10.17 5.80
C THR A 197 35.12 -11.15 5.99
N ASP A 198 34.12 -10.78 6.79
CA ASP A 198 32.97 -11.60 7.17
C ASP A 198 31.78 -11.49 6.20
N ARG A 199 31.82 -10.53 5.26
CA ARG A 199 30.71 -10.27 4.34
C ARG A 199 31.18 -9.77 2.98
N ALA A 200 30.35 -10.01 1.96
CA ALA A 200 30.55 -9.42 0.64
C ALA A 200 30.33 -7.90 0.70
N VAL A 201 31.19 -7.14 0.04
CA VAL A 201 31.11 -5.67 -0.05
C VAL A 201 31.29 -5.25 -1.49
N PHE A 202 30.38 -4.38 -1.94
CA PHE A 202 30.38 -3.81 -3.28
C PHE A 202 30.11 -2.31 -3.17
N TYR A 203 30.88 -1.52 -3.91
CA TYR A 203 30.81 -0.06 -3.87
C TYR A 203 30.03 0.43 -5.07
N LEU A 204 28.92 1.14 -4.85
CA LEU A 204 28.13 1.71 -5.94
C LEU A 204 28.71 3.07 -6.34
N PRO A 205 29.34 3.21 -7.52
CA PRO A 205 29.73 4.52 -8.01
C PRO A 205 28.47 5.34 -8.24
N HIS A 206 28.55 6.65 -8.03
CA HIS A 206 27.38 7.52 -8.14
C HIS A 206 27.70 8.80 -8.92
N GLN A 207 26.67 9.34 -9.58
CA GLN A 207 26.80 10.55 -10.37
C GLN A 207 25.52 11.40 -10.37
N ALA A 208 25.69 12.70 -10.60
CA ALA A 208 24.59 13.63 -10.77
C ALA A 208 23.99 13.52 -12.19
N VAL A 209 22.68 13.34 -12.26
CA VAL A 209 21.90 13.42 -13.50
C VAL A 209 20.94 14.60 -13.39
N PHE A 210 20.98 15.49 -14.37
CA PHE A 210 20.13 16.66 -14.44
C PHE A 210 18.92 16.40 -15.33
N ARG A 211 17.74 16.68 -14.81
CA ARG A 211 16.49 16.70 -15.59
C ARG A 211 15.97 18.13 -15.57
N GLN A 212 16.39 18.92 -16.56
CA GLN A 212 16.04 20.35 -16.65
C GLN A 212 14.52 20.58 -16.70
N GLU A 213 13.77 19.61 -17.24
CA GLU A 213 12.30 19.63 -17.31
C GLU A 213 11.60 19.21 -16.01
N SER A 214 12.34 18.75 -14.99
CA SER A 214 11.72 18.38 -13.72
C SER A 214 11.29 19.62 -12.94
N LEU A 215 10.00 19.69 -12.60
CA LEU A 215 9.41 20.77 -11.81
C LEU A 215 9.85 20.73 -10.33
N THR A 216 10.12 19.54 -9.80
CA THR A 216 10.37 19.34 -8.36
C THR A 216 11.85 19.20 -8.02
N THR A 217 12.61 18.41 -8.78
CA THR A 217 14.03 18.17 -8.50
C THR A 217 14.86 18.15 -9.77
N LYS A 218 15.57 19.25 -10.03
CA LYS A 218 16.39 19.41 -11.24
C LYS A 218 17.61 18.49 -11.31
N MET A 219 18.05 17.93 -10.17
CA MET A 219 19.22 17.06 -10.08
C MET A 219 18.96 15.86 -9.17
N ARG A 220 19.31 14.66 -9.64
CA ARG A 220 19.24 13.42 -8.85
C ARG A 220 20.59 12.71 -8.81
N ILE A 221 20.85 12.02 -7.71
CA ILE A 221 21.99 11.11 -7.58
C ILE A 221 21.59 9.74 -8.13
N VAL A 222 22.33 9.24 -9.10
CA VAL A 222 22.16 7.89 -9.67
C VAL A 222 23.32 7.02 -9.22
N PHE A 223 23.00 5.86 -8.66
CA PHE A 223 23.95 4.82 -8.29
C PHE A 223 24.06 3.80 -9.42
N ASP A 224 25.28 3.47 -9.83
CA ASP A 224 25.57 2.61 -10.97
C ASP A 224 25.88 1.18 -10.52
N ALA A 225 24.83 0.37 -10.39
CA ALA A 225 24.94 -1.06 -10.07
C ALA A 225 25.43 -1.93 -11.26
N SER A 226 25.63 -1.34 -12.44
CA SER A 226 26.22 -2.02 -13.60
C SER A 226 27.74 -1.81 -13.69
N SER A 227 28.34 -1.01 -12.81
CA SER A 227 29.77 -0.77 -12.82
C SER A 227 30.55 -1.93 -12.19
N HIS A 228 31.51 -2.46 -12.92
CA HIS A 228 32.44 -3.51 -12.48
C HIS A 228 33.87 -3.21 -12.96
N GLU A 229 34.86 -3.88 -12.36
CA GLU A 229 36.23 -3.91 -12.90
C GLU A 229 36.34 -4.95 -14.04
N ASP A 230 37.38 -4.84 -14.87
CA ASP A 230 37.57 -5.74 -15.99
C ASP A 230 37.67 -7.21 -15.53
N GLY A 231 36.82 -8.07 -16.11
CA GLY A 231 36.72 -9.48 -15.75
C GLY A 231 35.97 -9.77 -14.44
N GLN A 232 35.36 -8.76 -13.80
CA GLN A 232 34.53 -8.92 -12.61
C GLN A 232 33.04 -8.81 -12.94
N LEU A 233 32.20 -9.36 -12.06
CA LEU A 233 30.74 -9.28 -12.19
C LEU A 233 30.20 -7.95 -11.65
N ALA A 234 29.19 -7.40 -12.32
CA ALA A 234 28.41 -6.28 -11.81
C ALA A 234 27.30 -6.77 -10.87
N LEU A 235 26.85 -5.90 -9.96
CA LEU A 235 25.78 -6.22 -9.01
C LEU A 235 24.49 -6.66 -9.73
N ASN A 236 24.13 -5.98 -10.82
CA ASN A 236 22.96 -6.32 -11.63
C ASN A 236 23.06 -7.71 -12.30
N GLU A 237 24.27 -8.25 -12.53
CA GLU A 237 24.46 -9.60 -13.07
C GLU A 237 24.27 -10.69 -12.01
N CYS A 238 24.55 -10.34 -10.75
CA CYS A 238 24.44 -11.24 -9.60
C CYS A 238 23.03 -11.31 -8.98
N ILE A 239 22.11 -10.44 -9.39
CA ILE A 239 20.75 -10.36 -8.83
C ILE A 239 19.70 -10.78 -9.87
N TRP A 240 18.70 -11.55 -9.46
CA TRP A 240 17.55 -11.86 -10.31
C TRP A 240 16.72 -10.60 -10.57
N PRO A 241 16.38 -10.29 -11.84
CA PRO A 241 15.51 -9.16 -12.16
C PRO A 241 14.09 -9.34 -11.61
N GLY A 242 13.70 -10.59 -11.26
CA GLY A 242 12.35 -10.95 -10.85
C GLY A 242 11.37 -11.00 -12.02
N ALA A 243 10.16 -11.47 -11.73
CA ALA A 243 9.05 -11.40 -12.67
C ALA A 243 8.60 -9.94 -12.86
N ASN A 244 8.18 -9.60 -14.08
CA ASN A 244 7.55 -8.30 -14.33
C ASN A 244 6.14 -8.30 -13.73
N LEU A 245 5.99 -7.68 -12.56
CA LEU A 245 4.70 -7.52 -11.90
C LEU A 245 3.89 -6.34 -12.43
N ASN A 246 4.43 -5.52 -13.34
CA ASN A 246 3.69 -4.40 -13.87
C ASN A 246 2.54 -4.88 -14.77
N PRO A 247 1.30 -4.39 -14.56
CA PRO A 247 0.21 -4.70 -15.46
C PRO A 247 0.52 -4.17 -16.87
N ASN A 248 -0.07 -4.80 -17.87
CA ASN A 248 0.05 -4.32 -19.24
C ASN A 248 -0.53 -2.90 -19.35
N ILE A 249 0.31 -1.93 -19.73
CA ILE A 249 -0.07 -0.51 -19.78
C ILE A 249 -1.23 -0.25 -20.75
N PHE A 250 -1.33 -1.00 -21.84
CA PHE A 250 -2.42 -0.87 -22.80
C PHE A 250 -3.76 -1.30 -22.19
N HIS A 251 -3.78 -2.43 -21.47
CA HIS A 251 -4.97 -2.86 -20.73
C HIS A 251 -5.35 -1.84 -19.65
N LEU A 252 -4.36 -1.35 -18.89
CA LEU A 252 -4.56 -0.34 -17.85
C LEU A 252 -5.22 0.92 -18.43
N LEU A 253 -4.75 1.41 -19.58
CA LEU A 253 -5.32 2.59 -20.25
C LEU A 253 -6.74 2.36 -20.78
N ILE A 254 -7.07 1.14 -21.22
CA ILE A 254 -8.45 0.80 -21.60
C ILE A 254 -9.35 0.82 -20.37
N TYR A 255 -8.96 0.12 -19.29
CA TYR A 255 -9.75 0.09 -18.05
C TYR A 255 -9.93 1.48 -17.44
N PHE A 256 -8.89 2.30 -17.48
CA PHE A 256 -8.94 3.70 -17.03
C PHE A 256 -10.01 4.52 -17.77
N ARG A 257 -10.29 4.19 -19.05
CA ARG A 257 -11.29 4.87 -19.88
C ARG A 257 -12.71 4.33 -19.73
N LEU A 258 -12.90 3.15 -19.10
CA LEU A 258 -14.23 2.56 -18.96
C LEU A 258 -15.11 3.29 -17.94
N ASN A 259 -14.50 4.00 -16.99
CA ASN A 259 -15.20 4.72 -15.94
C ASN A 259 -15.28 6.21 -16.25
N THR A 260 -16.39 6.86 -15.87
CA THR A 260 -16.63 8.29 -16.13
C THR A 260 -15.72 9.20 -15.30
N ILE A 261 -15.27 8.73 -14.14
CA ILE A 261 -14.43 9.48 -13.21
C ILE A 261 -13.12 8.70 -13.03
N ALA A 262 -12.01 9.40 -13.15
CA ALA A 262 -10.68 8.85 -12.95
C ALA A 262 -9.93 9.64 -11.88
N ILE A 263 -9.25 8.93 -10.99
CA ILE A 263 -8.43 9.52 -9.92
C ILE A 263 -6.98 9.11 -10.20
N THR A 264 -6.09 10.08 -10.15
CA THR A 264 -4.65 9.87 -10.29
C THR A 264 -3.94 10.40 -9.06
N ALA A 265 -3.01 9.62 -8.52
CA ALA A 265 -2.13 10.04 -7.45
C ALA A 265 -0.70 9.56 -7.79
N ASP A 266 0.29 10.34 -7.39
CA ASP A 266 1.69 9.93 -7.43
C ASP A 266 2.10 9.50 -6.02
N ILE A 267 2.71 8.32 -5.92
CA ILE A 267 3.20 7.80 -4.64
C ILE A 267 4.61 8.34 -4.46
N GLU A 268 4.76 9.32 -3.57
CA GLU A 268 6.09 9.80 -3.21
C GLU A 268 6.92 8.62 -2.69
N ARG A 269 8.10 8.40 -3.27
CA ARG A 269 9.07 7.38 -2.80
C ARG A 269 8.57 5.94 -2.86
N ALA A 270 7.81 5.57 -3.89
CA ALA A 270 7.40 4.17 -4.10
C ALA A 270 8.54 3.12 -4.08
N PHE A 271 9.80 3.53 -4.25
CA PHE A 271 10.97 2.66 -4.29
C PHE A 271 12.01 2.94 -3.18
N LEU A 272 11.72 3.83 -2.21
CA LEU A 272 12.67 4.27 -1.18
C LEU A 272 12.12 4.11 0.23
#